data_AF-A0A6M3JKT1-F1
#
_entry.id   AF-A0A6M3JKT1-F1
#
_cell.length_a   1.000
_cell.length_b   1.000
_cell.length_c   1.000
_cell.angle_alpha   90.00
_cell.angle_beta   90.00
_cell.angle_gamma   90.00
#
_symmetry.space_group_name_H-M   'P 1'
#
loop_
_entity.id
_entity.type
_entity.pdbx_description
1 polymer ?
#
loop_
_entity_poly.entity_id
_entity_poly.type
_entity_poly.pdbx_seq_one_letter_code
_entity_poly.pdbx_strand_id
1 'polypeptide(L)'
;MTEKKMNKDPWAISDEDANAMKNQTKGGAGTGVFCPKRNISIGSPCRVCDALQPLWDFPKGSKERDTASNKSAKVSYFLNIVLSSNKEKSLVLELGKKAGDYILNSIYDPDMNWKMVAHPLSGKGFDVKIKKQKGDLGFNAYNTFKGEVCDWDVPKSVLDNLTDISQAKVIEMLTNGTLVEGENFFRITSLKLDETLTFRICPPWDHKTGGKFIITPVFRHWKGVTQAEVDGTVSVNLSAVETEVEDSGTEKQTADVPWKDDAVETKSTTTRKACFGAIDPAVFYDSDDDDCKSCGSAVMELCSKEVAKNQKRKLKEQL
;
A
#
# COMPACT_ATOMS: atom_id res chain seq x y z
N MET A 1 40.86 15.06 -4.46
CA MET A 1 40.02 13.85 -4.60
C MET A 1 38.66 14.31 -5.08
N THR A 2 38.40 14.18 -6.37
CA THR A 2 37.13 14.57 -6.99
C THR A 2 36.11 13.49 -6.62
N GLU A 3 35.14 13.83 -5.77
CA GLU A 3 33.99 12.96 -5.50
C GLU A 3 33.36 12.58 -6.83
N LYS A 4 33.45 11.29 -7.15
CA LYS A 4 32.75 10.69 -8.26
C LYS A 4 31.27 10.82 -7.93
N LYS A 5 30.62 11.89 -8.43
CA LYS A 5 29.16 11.98 -8.45
C LYS A 5 28.68 10.72 -9.16
N MET A 6 28.25 9.72 -8.39
CA MET A 6 27.52 8.58 -8.92
C MET A 6 26.30 9.21 -9.61
N ASN A 7 26.30 9.19 -10.93
CA ASN A 7 25.13 9.53 -11.74
C ASN A 7 24.02 8.58 -11.29
N LYS A 8 23.17 9.04 -10.36
CA LYS A 8 21.95 8.33 -9.99
C LYS A 8 21.14 8.19 -11.28
N ASP A 9 20.72 6.96 -11.59
CA ASP A 9 19.84 6.71 -12.73
C ASP A 9 18.59 7.59 -12.54
N PRO A 10 18.28 8.51 -13.47
CA PRO A 10 17.18 9.46 -13.32
C PRO A 10 15.80 8.77 -13.27
N TRP A 11 15.74 7.49 -13.64
CA TRP A 11 14.52 6.68 -13.64
C TRP A 11 14.40 5.75 -12.43
N ALA A 12 15.45 5.66 -11.60
CA ALA A 12 15.38 4.90 -10.36
C ALA A 12 14.54 5.65 -9.32
N ILE A 13 13.54 4.98 -8.77
CA ILE A 13 12.70 5.54 -7.71
C ILE A 13 13.49 5.45 -6.40
N SER A 14 13.54 6.56 -5.65
CA SER A 14 14.26 6.60 -4.39
C SER A 14 13.45 5.99 -3.25
N ASP A 15 14.15 5.48 -2.23
CA ASP A 15 13.53 4.93 -1.03
C ASP A 15 12.82 6.03 -0.19
N GLU A 16 13.14 7.30 -0.38
CA GLU A 16 12.44 8.39 0.33
C GLU A 16 11.08 8.68 -0.33
N ASP A 17 11.05 8.71 -1.66
CA ASP A 17 9.87 9.12 -2.43
C ASP A 17 8.70 8.15 -2.31
N ALA A 18 8.94 6.85 -2.46
CA ALA A 18 7.87 5.86 -2.33
C ALA A 18 7.42 5.65 -0.84
N ASN A 19 8.16 6.14 0.17
CA ASN A 19 7.86 6.03 1.61
C ASN A 19 6.94 7.19 1.96
N ALA A 20 7.21 8.36 1.38
CA ALA A 20 6.23 9.44 1.34
C ALA A 20 4.92 8.97 0.67
N MET A 21 4.97 8.23 -0.44
CA MET A 21 3.77 7.65 -1.07
C MET A 21 3.08 6.59 -0.17
N LYS A 22 3.83 5.70 0.49
CA LYS A 22 3.29 4.66 1.37
C LYS A 22 2.64 5.22 2.65
N ASN A 23 3.24 6.24 3.25
CA ASN A 23 2.67 6.90 4.42
C ASN A 23 1.36 7.62 4.10
N GLN A 24 1.11 7.87 2.82
CA GLN A 24 -0.12 8.46 2.34
C GLN A 24 -1.22 7.43 2.06
N THR A 25 -1.07 6.10 2.21
CA THR A 25 -1.99 5.08 1.62
C THR A 25 -2.86 4.25 2.59
N LYS A 26 -4.22 4.34 2.51
CA LYS A 26 -5.19 3.43 3.20
C LYS A 26 -6.52 3.20 2.40
N GLY A 27 -6.78 1.98 1.88
CA GLY A 27 -8.08 1.43 1.35
C GLY A 27 -8.18 1.16 -0.19
N GLY A 28 -9.22 0.51 -0.78
CA GLY A 28 -9.48 0.20 -2.24
C GLY A 28 -10.41 1.10 -3.14
N ALA A 29 -10.97 0.55 -4.25
CA ALA A 29 -11.37 1.23 -5.51
C ALA A 29 -12.87 1.26 -5.95
N GLY A 30 -13.25 2.15 -6.90
CA GLY A 30 -14.59 2.31 -7.55
C GLY A 30 -14.93 3.76 -8.03
N THR A 31 -16.19 4.20 -8.22
CA THR A 31 -16.64 5.63 -8.32
C THR A 31 -17.20 6.21 -7.01
N GLY A 32 -16.41 6.98 -6.27
CA GLY A 32 -16.72 7.41 -4.89
C GLY A 32 -16.38 8.88 -4.68
N VAL A 33 -16.92 9.48 -3.62
CA VAL A 33 -16.73 10.90 -3.31
C VAL A 33 -15.31 11.16 -2.85
N PHE A 34 -14.59 12.09 -3.47
CA PHE A 34 -13.19 12.36 -3.11
C PHE A 34 -13.07 12.78 -1.65
N CYS A 35 -12.08 12.23 -0.95
CA CYS A 35 -11.80 12.62 0.43
C CYS A 35 -10.87 13.84 0.46
N PRO A 36 -11.34 15.04 0.83
CA PRO A 36 -10.50 16.24 0.84
C PRO A 36 -9.35 16.16 1.84
N LYS A 37 -9.56 15.46 2.97
CA LYS A 37 -8.57 15.29 4.04
C LYS A 37 -7.41 14.38 3.65
N ARG A 38 -7.65 13.38 2.79
CA ARG A 38 -6.67 12.37 2.40
C ARG A 38 -6.00 12.68 1.05
N ASN A 39 -6.68 13.44 0.19
CA ASN A 39 -6.08 13.95 -1.04
C ASN A 39 -5.38 15.28 -0.74
N ILE A 40 -4.06 15.22 -0.59
CA ILE A 40 -3.18 16.35 -0.30
C ILE A 40 -3.38 17.51 -1.28
N SER A 41 -3.66 17.21 -2.55
CA SER A 41 -3.93 18.24 -3.57
C SER A 41 -5.19 19.06 -3.33
N ILE A 42 -6.15 18.55 -2.55
CA ILE A 42 -7.34 19.30 -2.12
C ILE A 42 -7.05 20.00 -0.79
N GLY A 43 -6.52 19.27 0.19
CA GLY A 43 -5.99 19.85 1.43
C GLY A 43 -7.03 20.48 2.36
N SER A 44 -8.28 20.01 2.37
CA SER A 44 -9.35 20.54 3.22
C SER A 44 -9.93 19.50 4.22
N PRO A 45 -10.62 19.93 5.28
CA PRO A 45 -11.23 19.02 6.24
C PRO A 45 -12.27 18.08 5.61
N CYS A 46 -12.46 16.88 6.18
CA CYS A 46 -13.50 15.94 5.76
C CYS A 46 -14.38 15.56 6.95
N ARG A 47 -15.64 16.00 6.94
CA ARG A 47 -16.56 15.75 8.06
C ARG A 47 -16.89 14.27 8.25
N VAL A 48 -16.91 13.49 7.17
CA VAL A 48 -17.03 12.04 7.24
C VAL A 48 -15.84 11.44 7.97
N CYS A 49 -14.60 11.84 7.64
CA CYS A 49 -13.43 11.32 8.36
C CYS A 49 -13.46 11.64 9.86
N ASP A 50 -13.94 12.82 10.22
CA ASP A 50 -14.02 13.23 11.62
C ASP A 50 -15.12 12.46 12.37
N ALA A 51 -16.29 12.26 11.74
CA ALA A 51 -17.39 11.49 12.32
C ALA A 51 -17.08 10.00 12.51
N LEU A 52 -16.25 9.41 11.65
CA LEU A 52 -15.84 8.00 11.77
C LEU A 52 -14.72 7.79 12.80
N GLN A 53 -14.03 8.85 13.24
CA GLN A 53 -12.85 8.72 14.11
C GLN A 53 -13.16 7.98 15.42
N PRO A 54 -14.24 8.31 16.18
CA PRO A 54 -14.57 7.61 17.43
C PRO A 54 -14.99 6.16 17.23
N LEU A 55 -15.55 5.81 16.06
CA LEU A 55 -15.99 4.45 15.76
C LEU A 55 -14.81 3.47 15.61
N TRP A 56 -13.59 3.99 15.42
CA TRP A 56 -12.39 3.17 15.41
C TRP A 56 -11.97 2.71 16.82
N ASP A 57 -12.47 3.29 17.90
CA ASP A 57 -12.10 2.84 19.24
C ASP A 57 -12.87 1.57 19.66
N PHE A 58 -13.89 1.19 18.90
CA PHE A 58 -14.68 -0.02 19.12
C PHE A 58 -13.94 -1.30 18.67
N PRO A 59 -14.25 -2.47 19.28
CA PRO A 59 -13.62 -3.74 18.94
C PRO A 59 -13.77 -4.13 17.46
N LYS A 60 -12.80 -4.87 16.92
CA LYS A 60 -12.87 -5.43 15.57
C LYS A 60 -14.07 -6.39 15.45
N GLY A 61 -14.91 -6.19 14.43
CA GLY A 61 -16.15 -6.96 14.21
C GLY A 61 -17.39 -6.40 14.91
N SER A 62 -17.29 -5.26 15.60
CA SER A 62 -18.46 -4.51 16.06
C SER A 62 -19.14 -3.77 14.91
N LYS A 63 -20.45 -3.49 15.05
CA LYS A 63 -21.24 -2.75 14.05
C LYS A 63 -20.67 -1.36 13.80
N GLU A 64 -20.15 -0.70 14.84
CA GLU A 64 -19.52 0.61 14.80
C GLU A 64 -18.22 0.56 13.98
N ARG A 65 -17.36 -0.42 14.28
CA ARG A 65 -16.11 -0.63 13.54
C ARG A 65 -16.37 -0.99 12.08
N ASP A 66 -17.40 -1.78 11.81
CA ASP A 66 -17.80 -2.15 10.45
C ASP A 66 -18.36 -0.95 9.68
N THR A 67 -19.14 -0.09 10.33
CA THR A 67 -19.60 1.20 9.78
C THR A 67 -18.41 2.10 9.44
N ALA A 68 -17.45 2.23 10.37
CA ALA A 68 -16.20 2.97 10.15
C ALA A 68 -15.44 2.43 8.93
N SER A 69 -15.29 1.10 8.87
CA SER A 69 -14.64 0.43 7.76
C SER A 69 -15.36 0.67 6.44
N ASN A 70 -16.68 0.59 6.41
CA ASN A 70 -17.50 0.72 5.21
C ASN A 70 -17.50 2.16 4.64
N LYS A 71 -17.62 3.17 5.50
CA LYS A 71 -17.70 4.59 5.08
C LYS A 71 -16.34 5.29 5.00
N SER A 72 -15.27 4.66 5.52
CA SER A 72 -13.92 5.22 5.43
C SER A 72 -13.48 5.42 3.98
N ALA A 73 -12.74 6.51 3.75
CA ALA A 73 -12.08 6.72 2.47
C ALA A 73 -11.09 5.59 2.17
N LYS A 74 -11.01 5.24 0.91
CA LYS A 74 -10.21 4.15 0.41
C LYS A 74 -9.37 4.62 -0.77
N VAL A 75 -8.13 4.13 -0.86
CA VAL A 75 -7.17 4.47 -1.90
C VAL A 75 -7.34 3.65 -3.19
N SER A 76 -7.17 4.31 -4.32
CA SER A 76 -6.90 3.67 -5.61
C SER A 76 -5.61 4.26 -6.11
N TYR A 77 -4.81 3.45 -6.79
CA TYR A 77 -3.54 3.89 -7.34
C TYR A 77 -3.65 4.03 -8.84
N PHE A 78 -3.07 5.10 -9.38
CA PHE A 78 -3.07 5.41 -10.79
C PHE A 78 -1.63 5.43 -11.29
N LEU A 79 -1.35 4.76 -12.41
CA LEU A 79 -0.03 4.72 -13.03
C LEU A 79 -0.14 4.72 -14.54
N ASN A 80 0.86 5.28 -15.23
CA ASN A 80 1.00 5.13 -16.67
C ASN A 80 1.59 3.75 -16.96
N ILE A 81 0.99 3.03 -17.90
CA ILE A 81 1.43 1.71 -18.33
C ILE A 81 1.47 1.59 -19.85
N VAL A 82 2.21 0.61 -20.33
CA VAL A 82 2.13 0.11 -21.71
C VAL A 82 1.88 -1.39 -21.66
N LEU A 83 0.97 -1.88 -22.49
CA LEU A 83 0.67 -3.31 -22.56
C LEU A 83 1.70 -4.00 -23.45
N SER A 84 2.17 -5.19 -23.07
CA SER A 84 3.13 -5.94 -23.89
C SER A 84 2.56 -6.31 -25.26
N SER A 85 1.23 -6.39 -25.38
CA SER A 85 0.49 -6.60 -26.64
C SER A 85 0.34 -5.35 -27.50
N ASN A 86 0.53 -4.15 -26.95
CA ASN A 86 0.45 -2.88 -27.69
C ASN A 86 1.44 -1.87 -27.10
N LYS A 87 2.66 -1.88 -27.66
CA LYS A 87 3.80 -1.09 -27.17
C LYS A 87 3.73 0.39 -27.57
N GLU A 88 2.85 0.73 -28.52
CA GLU A 88 2.74 2.06 -29.14
C GLU A 88 1.76 2.98 -28.43
N LYS A 89 1.11 2.52 -27.36
CA LYS A 89 0.09 3.28 -26.65
C LYS A 89 0.25 3.15 -25.14
N SER A 90 0.27 4.30 -24.45
CA SER A 90 0.15 4.35 -22.99
C SER A 90 -1.32 4.35 -22.56
N LEU A 91 -1.57 3.79 -21.38
CA LEU A 91 -2.86 3.82 -20.69
C LEU A 91 -2.63 4.24 -19.24
N VAL A 92 -3.64 4.84 -18.63
CA VAL A 92 -3.70 4.99 -17.17
C VAL A 92 -4.35 3.73 -16.59
N LEU A 93 -3.64 3.05 -15.69
CA LEU A 93 -4.14 1.88 -14.96
C LEU A 93 -4.60 2.28 -13.56
N GLU A 94 -5.84 1.94 -13.19
CA GLU A 94 -6.35 2.01 -11.81
C GLU A 94 -6.17 0.67 -11.10
N LEU A 95 -5.41 0.68 -9.99
CA LEU A 95 -5.18 -0.44 -9.11
C LEU A 95 -5.86 -0.26 -7.74
N GLY A 96 -6.29 -1.38 -7.16
CA GLY A 96 -6.69 -1.41 -5.76
C GLY A 96 -5.51 -1.42 -4.78
N LYS A 97 -5.81 -1.22 -3.48
CA LYS A 97 -4.82 -1.11 -2.40
C LYS A 97 -3.72 -2.16 -2.45
N LYS A 98 -4.10 -3.45 -2.49
CA LYS A 98 -3.17 -4.57 -2.36
C LYS A 98 -2.12 -4.58 -3.48
N ALA A 99 -2.55 -4.36 -4.72
CA ALA A 99 -1.66 -4.36 -5.87
C ALA A 99 -0.72 -3.14 -5.87
N GLY A 100 -1.27 -1.94 -5.59
CA GLY A 100 -0.44 -0.73 -5.53
C GLY A 100 0.54 -0.74 -4.36
N ASP A 101 0.13 -1.19 -3.17
CA ASP A 101 1.03 -1.40 -2.03
C ASP A 101 2.12 -2.42 -2.36
N TYR A 102 1.78 -3.52 -3.04
CA TYR A 102 2.75 -4.54 -3.40
C TYR A 102 3.84 -3.93 -4.29
N ILE A 103 3.47 -3.22 -5.36
CA ILE A 103 4.43 -2.53 -6.24
C ILE A 103 5.33 -1.58 -5.43
N LEU A 104 4.74 -0.73 -4.60
CA LEU A 104 5.48 0.21 -3.74
C LEU A 104 6.45 -0.54 -2.81
N ASN A 105 5.96 -1.55 -2.08
CA ASN A 105 6.76 -2.34 -1.16
C ASN A 105 7.88 -3.11 -1.86
N SER A 106 7.66 -3.61 -3.08
CA SER A 106 8.70 -4.30 -3.86
C SER A 106 9.79 -3.37 -4.36
N ILE A 107 9.52 -2.07 -4.50
CA ILE A 107 10.55 -1.05 -4.77
C ILE A 107 11.41 -0.82 -3.53
N TYR A 108 10.78 -0.83 -2.35
CA TYR A 108 11.42 -0.69 -1.05
C TYR A 108 12.30 -1.84 -0.63
N ASP A 109 11.80 -3.04 -0.89
CA ASP A 109 12.37 -4.25 -0.37
C ASP A 109 13.69 -4.53 -1.12
N PRO A 110 14.85 -4.50 -0.44
CA PRO A 110 16.14 -4.76 -1.08
C PRO A 110 16.22 -6.17 -1.66
N ASP A 111 15.43 -7.13 -1.15
CA ASP A 111 15.40 -8.50 -1.64
C ASP A 111 14.58 -8.61 -2.95
N MET A 112 13.58 -7.74 -3.14
CA MET A 112 12.81 -7.68 -4.39
C MET A 112 13.46 -6.78 -5.44
N ASN A 113 14.01 -5.63 -5.01
CA ASN A 113 14.73 -4.65 -5.81
C ASN A 113 14.01 -4.20 -7.09
N TRP A 114 12.75 -3.75 -6.97
CA TRP A 114 11.97 -3.23 -8.11
C TRP A 114 12.31 -1.79 -8.49
N LYS A 115 13.48 -1.28 -8.10
CA LYS A 115 13.91 0.11 -8.35
C LYS A 115 13.93 0.49 -9.83
N MET A 116 14.11 -0.50 -10.70
CA MET A 116 14.16 -0.35 -12.17
C MET A 116 12.83 -0.64 -12.87
N VAL A 117 11.73 -0.89 -12.14
CA VAL A 117 10.44 -1.33 -12.72
C VAL A 117 9.91 -0.39 -13.81
N ALA A 118 10.14 0.92 -13.66
CA ALA A 118 9.67 1.94 -14.58
C ALA A 118 10.72 2.38 -15.61
N HIS A 119 11.89 1.72 -15.65
CA HIS A 119 12.95 2.11 -16.57
C HIS A 119 12.49 1.88 -18.03
N PRO A 120 12.62 2.86 -18.95
CA PRO A 120 12.03 2.75 -20.30
C PRO A 120 12.84 1.90 -21.29
N LEU A 121 14.14 1.73 -21.07
CA LEU A 121 15.01 0.96 -21.98
C LEU A 121 14.92 -0.55 -21.79
N SER A 122 15.14 -1.28 -22.88
CA SER A 122 15.35 -2.72 -22.98
C SER A 122 16.46 -3.19 -22.05
N GLY A 123 16.30 -4.40 -21.50
CA GLY A 123 17.27 -5.04 -20.60
C GLY A 123 17.34 -4.43 -19.19
N LYS A 124 16.50 -3.43 -18.88
CA LYS A 124 16.48 -2.74 -17.58
C LYS A 124 15.12 -2.77 -16.90
N GLY A 125 14.08 -2.29 -17.60
CA GLY A 125 12.70 -2.39 -17.11
C GLY A 125 12.17 -3.82 -17.22
N PHE A 126 11.08 -4.11 -16.51
CA PHE A 126 10.45 -5.43 -16.55
C PHE A 126 8.93 -5.33 -16.52
N ASP A 127 8.28 -6.36 -17.03
CA ASP A 127 6.84 -6.49 -17.01
C ASP A 127 6.37 -6.73 -15.56
N VAL A 128 5.25 -6.14 -15.20
CA VAL A 128 4.47 -6.46 -14.01
C VAL A 128 3.28 -7.29 -14.45
N LYS A 129 3.00 -8.35 -13.71
CA LYS A 129 1.86 -9.23 -13.97
C LYS A 129 0.88 -9.11 -12.81
N ILE A 130 -0.39 -8.96 -13.13
CA ILE A 130 -1.46 -9.02 -12.15
C ILE A 130 -2.51 -10.03 -12.59
N LYS A 131 -2.68 -11.08 -11.78
CA LYS A 131 -3.68 -12.12 -11.99
C LYS A 131 -4.88 -11.90 -11.07
N LYS A 132 -6.09 -11.89 -11.65
CA LYS A 132 -7.33 -11.93 -10.87
C LYS A 132 -7.66 -13.37 -10.51
N GLN A 133 -7.88 -13.64 -9.22
CA GLN A 133 -8.20 -14.97 -8.70
C GLN A 133 -9.40 -14.89 -7.75
N LYS A 134 -10.03 -16.03 -7.49
CA LYS A 134 -11.05 -16.14 -6.45
C LYS A 134 -10.36 -15.99 -5.10
N GLY A 135 -10.74 -14.99 -4.32
CA GLY A 135 -10.29 -14.82 -2.95
C GLY A 135 -11.29 -15.41 -1.95
N ASP A 136 -11.01 -15.15 -0.67
CA ASP A 136 -11.85 -15.62 0.42
C ASP A 136 -13.21 -14.91 0.45
N LEU A 137 -14.23 -15.61 0.97
CA LEU A 137 -15.56 -15.05 1.22
C LEU A 137 -16.23 -14.41 -0.01
N GLY A 138 -15.90 -14.90 -1.21
CA GLY A 138 -16.50 -14.42 -2.47
C GLY A 138 -15.86 -13.15 -3.06
N PHE A 139 -14.83 -12.58 -2.42
CA PHE A 139 -14.15 -11.40 -2.95
C PHE A 139 -13.04 -11.77 -3.93
N ASN A 140 -12.87 -10.98 -5.00
CA ASN A 140 -11.76 -11.17 -5.93
C ASN A 140 -10.42 -10.80 -5.28
N ALA A 141 -9.41 -11.65 -5.47
CA ALA A 141 -8.02 -11.38 -5.14
C ALA A 141 -7.26 -10.95 -6.40
N TYR A 142 -6.30 -10.02 -6.24
CA TYR A 142 -5.44 -9.56 -7.32
C TYR A 142 -4.00 -9.78 -6.91
N ASN A 143 -3.38 -10.82 -7.45
CA ASN A 143 -2.02 -11.20 -7.12
C ASN A 143 -1.06 -10.53 -8.09
N THR A 144 -0.18 -9.69 -7.53
CA THR A 144 0.81 -8.91 -8.28
C THR A 144 2.17 -9.58 -8.15
N PHE A 145 2.91 -9.71 -9.25
CA PHE A 145 4.22 -10.36 -9.25
C PHE A 145 5.10 -9.82 -10.37
N LYS A 146 6.41 -10.06 -10.23
CA LYS A 146 7.43 -9.66 -11.20
C LYS A 146 7.31 -10.54 -12.45
N GLY A 147 7.24 -9.90 -13.61
CA GLY A 147 7.35 -10.55 -14.92
C GLY A 147 8.79 -10.58 -15.42
N GLU A 148 8.93 -10.73 -16.73
CA GLU A 148 10.22 -10.82 -17.41
C GLU A 148 10.82 -9.43 -17.63
N VAL A 149 12.16 -9.37 -17.70
CA VAL A 149 12.86 -8.15 -18.15
C VAL A 149 12.47 -7.89 -19.60
N CYS A 150 12.02 -6.69 -19.90
CA CYS A 150 11.57 -6.33 -21.23
C CYS A 150 12.77 -6.28 -22.19
N ASP A 151 12.65 -6.92 -23.35
CA ASP A 151 13.63 -6.88 -24.44
C ASP A 151 13.41 -5.72 -25.42
N TRP A 152 12.46 -4.84 -25.13
CA TRP A 152 12.06 -3.70 -25.96
C TRP A 152 12.18 -2.37 -25.21
N ASP A 153 12.38 -1.27 -25.94
CA ASP A 153 12.33 0.09 -25.42
C ASP A 153 10.89 0.62 -25.46
N VAL A 154 10.47 1.38 -24.45
CA VAL A 154 9.23 2.18 -24.57
C VAL A 154 9.45 3.26 -25.64
N PRO A 155 8.62 3.30 -26.70
CA PRO A 155 8.81 4.26 -27.79
C PRO A 155 8.81 5.70 -27.28
N LYS A 156 9.68 6.54 -27.86
CA LYS A 156 9.74 7.96 -27.49
C LYS A 156 8.39 8.67 -27.72
N SER A 157 7.67 8.29 -28.77
CA SER A 157 6.30 8.77 -29.03
C SER A 157 5.35 8.51 -27.86
N VAL A 158 5.52 7.41 -27.13
CA VAL A 158 4.72 7.10 -25.94
C VAL A 158 5.20 7.90 -24.74
N LEU A 159 6.52 7.99 -24.54
CA LEU A 159 7.13 8.74 -23.43
C LEU A 159 6.79 10.23 -23.48
N ASP A 160 6.77 10.83 -24.67
CA ASP A 160 6.44 12.24 -24.88
C ASP A 160 4.94 12.53 -24.67
N ASN A 161 4.09 11.50 -24.59
CA ASN A 161 2.63 11.60 -24.46
C ASN A 161 2.08 10.88 -23.21
N LEU A 162 2.91 10.71 -22.17
CA LEU A 162 2.44 10.14 -20.90
C LEU A 162 1.42 11.07 -20.24
N THR A 163 0.41 10.47 -19.62
CA THR A 163 -0.63 11.25 -18.94
C THR A 163 -0.08 11.82 -17.64
N ASP A 164 -0.40 13.09 -17.35
CA ASP A 164 -0.15 13.67 -16.03
C ASP A 164 -1.05 12.96 -14.99
N ILE A 165 -0.41 12.11 -14.18
CA ILE A 165 -1.08 11.35 -13.12
C ILE A 165 -0.86 12.00 -11.75
N SER A 166 -0.55 13.30 -11.66
CA SER A 166 -0.57 14.01 -10.39
C SER A 166 -1.95 13.91 -9.73
N GLN A 167 -1.99 13.94 -8.40
CA GLN A 167 -3.26 13.71 -7.68
C GLN A 167 -4.35 14.71 -8.09
N ALA A 168 -3.98 15.99 -8.28
CA ALA A 168 -4.90 17.01 -8.78
C ALA A 168 -5.44 16.66 -10.17
N LYS A 169 -4.56 16.27 -11.10
CA LYS A 169 -4.96 15.97 -12.47
C LYS A 169 -5.80 14.71 -12.57
N VAL A 170 -5.48 13.66 -11.82
CA VAL A 170 -6.31 12.43 -11.77
C VAL A 170 -7.71 12.74 -11.25
N ILE A 171 -7.83 13.55 -10.19
CA ILE A 171 -9.13 13.97 -9.65
C ILE A 171 -9.92 14.76 -10.71
N GLU A 172 -9.29 15.71 -11.39
CA GLU A 172 -9.90 16.47 -12.48
C GLU A 172 -10.39 15.55 -13.61
N MET A 173 -9.54 14.63 -14.08
CA MET A 173 -9.86 13.71 -15.17
C MET A 173 -11.00 12.75 -14.82
N LEU A 174 -11.04 12.26 -13.57
CA LEU A 174 -12.14 11.44 -13.06
C LEU A 174 -13.44 12.23 -12.94
N THR A 175 -13.37 13.51 -12.53
CA THR A 175 -14.54 14.38 -12.38
C THR A 175 -15.13 14.76 -13.73
N ASN A 176 -14.27 15.08 -14.71
CA ASN A 176 -14.66 15.51 -16.05
C ASN A 176 -14.91 14.33 -17.01
N GLY A 177 -14.72 13.09 -16.57
CA GLY A 177 -14.96 11.89 -17.37
C GLY A 177 -13.98 11.69 -18.53
N THR A 178 -12.76 12.23 -18.44
CA THR A 178 -11.75 12.12 -19.52
C THR A 178 -10.96 10.82 -19.48
N LEU A 179 -11.06 10.04 -18.39
CA LEU A 179 -10.57 8.66 -18.33
C LEU A 179 -11.68 7.72 -18.80
N VAL A 180 -11.55 7.27 -20.06
CA VAL A 180 -12.52 6.44 -20.77
C VAL A 180 -12.01 5.00 -20.85
N GLU A 181 -12.77 4.07 -20.26
CA GLU A 181 -12.40 2.64 -20.26
C GLU A 181 -12.30 2.09 -21.69
N GLY A 182 -11.23 1.34 -21.96
CA GLY A 182 -10.95 0.77 -23.30
C GLY A 182 -10.26 1.73 -24.27
N GLU A 183 -10.23 3.03 -23.96
CA GLU A 183 -9.53 4.02 -24.77
C GLU A 183 -8.19 4.41 -24.15
N ASN A 184 -8.20 5.16 -23.06
CA ASN A 184 -6.99 5.68 -22.38
C ASN A 184 -6.89 5.20 -20.93
N PHE A 185 -7.85 4.39 -20.48
CA PHE A 185 -7.99 3.99 -19.10
C PHE A 185 -8.33 2.50 -18.95
N PHE A 186 -7.75 1.87 -17.95
CA PHE A 186 -8.02 0.48 -17.60
C PHE A 186 -8.19 0.34 -16.09
N ARG A 187 -9.29 -0.27 -15.65
CA ARG A 187 -9.49 -0.65 -14.25
C ARG A 187 -9.15 -2.11 -14.05
N ILE A 188 -8.32 -2.41 -13.05
CA ILE A 188 -7.98 -3.80 -12.73
C ILE A 188 -9.20 -4.67 -12.41
N THR A 189 -10.29 -4.07 -11.92
CA THR A 189 -11.53 -4.77 -11.60
C THR A 189 -12.21 -5.38 -12.83
N SER A 190 -11.94 -4.83 -14.02
CA SER A 190 -12.51 -5.27 -15.29
C SER A 190 -11.87 -6.56 -15.83
N LEU A 191 -10.79 -7.06 -15.22
CA LEU A 191 -10.24 -8.38 -15.54
C LEU A 191 -11.26 -9.47 -15.26
N LYS A 192 -11.27 -10.51 -16.09
CA LYS A 192 -12.03 -11.75 -15.86
C LYS A 192 -11.32 -12.62 -14.84
N LEU A 193 -12.07 -13.56 -14.24
CA LEU A 193 -11.47 -14.52 -13.32
C LEU A 193 -10.37 -15.33 -14.05
N ASP A 194 -9.25 -15.54 -13.37
CA ASP A 194 -8.03 -16.17 -13.88
C ASP A 194 -7.29 -15.45 -15.01
N GLU A 195 -7.79 -14.28 -15.43
CA GLU A 195 -7.10 -13.42 -16.39
C GLU A 195 -5.86 -12.78 -15.76
N THR A 196 -4.79 -12.68 -16.55
CA THR A 196 -3.54 -12.02 -16.16
C THR A 196 -3.30 -10.82 -17.06
N LEU A 197 -3.26 -9.63 -16.46
CA LEU A 197 -2.76 -8.44 -17.14
C LEU A 197 -1.23 -8.42 -17.05
N THR A 198 -0.57 -8.36 -18.21
CA THR A 198 0.88 -8.15 -18.30
C THR A 198 1.13 -6.77 -18.88
N PHE A 199 1.88 -5.95 -18.16
CA PHE A 199 2.12 -4.57 -18.55
C PHE A 199 3.46 -4.08 -18.02
N ARG A 200 4.03 -3.07 -18.67
CA ARG A 200 5.20 -2.36 -18.19
C ARG A 200 4.77 -1.03 -17.57
N ILE A 201 5.34 -0.69 -16.42
CA ILE A 201 5.15 0.62 -15.80
C ILE A 201 5.98 1.65 -16.55
N CYS A 202 5.40 2.80 -16.89
CA CYS A 202 6.12 3.91 -17.50
C CYS A 202 6.80 4.78 -16.45
N PRO A 203 7.88 5.50 -16.81
CA PRO A 203 8.43 6.52 -15.95
C PRO A 203 7.44 7.68 -15.73
N PRO A 204 7.71 8.61 -14.80
CA PRO A 204 6.88 9.80 -14.63
C PRO A 204 6.81 10.64 -15.91
N TRP A 205 5.64 11.23 -16.18
CA TRP A 205 5.40 12.11 -17.33
C TRP A 205 6.24 13.39 -17.27
N ASP A 206 6.51 13.91 -16.07
CA ASP A 206 7.45 15.01 -15.86
C ASP A 206 8.81 14.47 -15.42
N HIS A 207 9.72 14.36 -16.38
CA HIS A 207 11.09 13.90 -16.17
C HIS A 207 11.90 14.81 -15.22
N LYS A 208 11.45 16.04 -14.93
CA LYS A 208 12.10 16.95 -13.97
C LYS A 208 11.76 16.62 -12.52
N THR A 209 10.64 15.95 -12.27
CA THR A 209 10.19 15.64 -10.89
C THR A 209 10.88 14.43 -10.26
N GLY A 210 11.74 13.73 -11.01
CA GLY A 210 12.33 12.46 -10.57
C GLY A 210 11.26 11.39 -10.32
N GLY A 211 11.63 10.19 -9.88
CA GLY A 211 10.74 9.03 -9.69
C GLY A 211 9.54 9.20 -8.72
N LYS A 212 9.23 10.42 -8.27
CA LYS A 212 8.17 10.77 -7.31
C LYS A 212 6.74 10.41 -7.73
N PHE A 213 6.49 10.11 -9.00
CA PHE A 213 5.12 9.91 -9.49
C PHE A 213 4.96 8.77 -10.50
N ILE A 214 5.65 7.64 -10.31
CA ILE A 214 5.32 6.44 -11.12
C ILE A 214 3.95 5.85 -10.76
N ILE A 215 3.44 6.16 -9.57
CA ILE A 215 2.16 5.71 -9.04
C ILE A 215 1.59 6.79 -8.13
N THR A 216 0.32 7.13 -8.30
CA THR A 216 -0.34 8.19 -7.54
C THR A 216 -1.54 7.65 -6.77
N PRO A 217 -1.60 7.86 -5.45
CA PRO A 217 -2.77 7.49 -4.65
C PRO A 217 -3.88 8.54 -4.77
N VAL A 218 -5.13 8.08 -4.93
CA VAL A 218 -6.34 8.92 -4.84
C VAL A 218 -7.34 8.29 -3.89
N PHE A 219 -7.91 9.10 -3.00
CA PHE A 219 -8.80 8.65 -1.93
C PHE A 219 -10.25 9.00 -2.19
N ARG A 220 -11.12 8.01 -2.06
CA ARG A 220 -12.58 8.17 -2.23
C ARG A 220 -13.35 7.46 -1.13
N HIS A 221 -14.41 8.09 -0.64
CA HIS A 221 -15.42 7.50 0.22
C HIS A 221 -16.41 6.67 -0.60
N TRP A 222 -16.89 5.57 -0.01
CA TRP A 222 -17.79 4.58 -0.64
C TRP A 222 -19.11 4.45 0.13
N LYS A 223 -19.98 3.55 -0.36
CA LYS A 223 -21.15 3.02 0.37
C LYS A 223 -22.08 4.11 0.91
N GLY A 224 -22.63 4.90 -0.01
CA GLY A 224 -23.68 5.88 0.27
C GLY A 224 -23.19 7.18 0.92
N VAL A 225 -21.88 7.43 0.98
CA VAL A 225 -21.34 8.73 1.37
C VAL A 225 -21.58 9.74 0.24
N THR A 226 -22.11 10.91 0.59
CA THR A 226 -22.43 12.00 -0.34
C THR A 226 -21.43 13.17 -0.23
N GLN A 227 -21.35 14.00 -1.27
CA GLN A 227 -20.55 15.23 -1.22
C GLN A 227 -21.05 16.17 -0.11
N ALA A 228 -22.37 16.25 0.08
CA ALA A 228 -22.99 17.06 1.13
C ALA A 228 -22.51 16.66 2.54
N GLU A 229 -22.37 15.36 2.82
CA GLU A 229 -21.83 14.85 4.08
C GLU A 229 -20.33 15.12 4.22
N VAL A 230 -19.56 15.03 3.13
CA VAL A 230 -18.12 15.35 3.12
C VAL A 230 -17.88 16.82 3.45
N ASP A 231 -18.66 17.70 2.83
CA ASP A 231 -18.59 19.16 2.99
C ASP A 231 -19.18 19.63 4.33
N GLY A 232 -20.00 18.79 4.99
CA GLY A 232 -20.65 19.11 6.26
C GLY A 232 -21.93 19.94 6.13
N THR A 233 -22.51 19.99 4.93
CA THR A 233 -23.81 20.65 4.70
C THR A 233 -24.97 19.81 5.26
N VAL A 234 -24.76 18.51 5.45
CA VAL A 234 -25.68 17.59 6.13
C VAL A 234 -24.93 16.73 7.15
N SER A 235 -25.66 16.18 8.13
CA SER A 235 -25.10 15.24 9.11
C SER A 235 -24.68 13.93 8.45
N VAL A 236 -23.54 13.38 8.86
CA VAL A 236 -23.06 12.08 8.40
C VAL A 236 -23.98 10.97 8.90
N ASN A 237 -24.55 10.19 7.99
CA ASN A 237 -25.34 9.02 8.35
C ASN A 237 -24.39 7.90 8.82
N LEU A 238 -24.47 7.55 10.11
CA LEU A 238 -23.67 6.49 10.75
C LEU A 238 -24.46 5.19 10.97
N SER A 239 -25.66 5.06 10.40
CA SER A 239 -26.39 3.81 10.44
C SER A 239 -25.67 2.74 9.62
N ALA A 240 -25.74 1.49 10.09
CA ALA A 240 -25.15 0.36 9.38
C ALA A 240 -25.76 0.26 7.98
N VAL A 241 -24.90 0.19 6.96
CA VAL A 241 -25.34 -0.11 5.59
C VAL A 241 -25.73 -1.58 5.58
N GLU A 242 -27.03 -1.87 5.43
CA GLU A 242 -27.50 -3.23 5.19
C GLU A 242 -26.77 -3.75 3.96
N THR A 243 -25.95 -4.79 4.16
CA THR A 243 -25.29 -5.45 3.05
C THR A 243 -26.34 -6.39 2.50
N GLU A 244 -26.94 -6.07 1.35
CA GLU A 244 -27.73 -7.04 0.60
C GLU A 244 -26.79 -8.20 0.27
N VAL A 245 -26.91 -9.27 1.07
CA VAL A 245 -26.30 -10.55 0.75
C VAL A 245 -27.22 -11.14 -0.31
N GLU A 246 -26.77 -11.19 -1.56
CA GLU A 246 -27.45 -12.02 -2.56
C GLU A 246 -27.50 -13.45 -2.03
N ASP A 247 -28.72 -13.88 -1.76
CA ASP A 247 -29.12 -15.17 -1.25
C ASP A 247 -28.84 -16.25 -2.31
N SER A 248 -27.61 -16.76 -2.33
CA SER A 248 -27.34 -18.10 -2.88
C SER A 248 -27.26 -19.06 -1.70
N GLY A 249 -28.43 -19.54 -1.27
CA GLY A 249 -28.57 -20.51 -0.19
C GLY A 249 -27.69 -21.74 -0.41
N THR A 250 -26.85 -22.06 0.57
CA THR A 250 -26.59 -23.44 0.97
C THR A 250 -26.11 -23.46 2.42
N GLU A 251 -26.61 -24.46 3.13
CA GLU A 251 -26.51 -24.69 4.56
C GLU A 251 -25.08 -24.62 5.11
N LYS A 252 -24.98 -24.13 6.35
CA LYS A 252 -23.84 -24.37 7.25
C LYS A 252 -23.66 -25.88 7.43
N GLN A 253 -22.75 -26.47 6.67
CA GLN A 253 -22.09 -27.72 7.06
C GLN A 253 -20.65 -27.41 7.44
N THR A 254 -20.39 -27.49 8.74
CA THR A 254 -19.07 -27.80 9.29
C THR A 254 -18.66 -29.18 8.77
N ALA A 255 -17.86 -29.21 7.72
CA ALA A 255 -17.14 -30.41 7.29
C ALA A 255 -15.65 -30.18 7.56
N ASP A 256 -15.17 -30.83 8.63
CA ASP A 256 -13.76 -31.13 8.83
C ASP A 256 -13.22 -31.83 7.57
N VAL A 257 -12.22 -31.22 6.92
CA VAL A 257 -11.38 -31.89 5.91
C VAL A 257 -9.93 -31.47 6.15
N PRO A 258 -8.99 -32.43 6.11
CA PRO A 258 -7.79 -32.42 6.94
C PRO A 258 -6.59 -31.86 6.19
N TRP A 259 -5.89 -30.93 6.82
CA TRP A 259 -4.48 -30.71 6.56
C TRP A 259 -3.73 -30.76 7.88
N LYS A 260 -2.72 -31.64 7.91
CA LYS A 260 -1.80 -31.87 9.01
C LYS A 260 -1.12 -30.56 9.43
N ASP A 261 -1.23 -30.24 10.70
CA ASP A 261 -0.19 -29.54 11.42
C ASP A 261 1.02 -30.49 11.56
N ASP A 262 1.84 -30.58 10.52
CA ASP A 262 3.23 -30.99 10.73
C ASP A 262 3.97 -29.76 11.28
N ALA A 263 3.75 -29.52 12.57
CA ALA A 263 4.65 -28.74 13.41
C ALA A 263 5.98 -29.50 13.50
N VAL A 264 6.83 -29.37 12.49
CA VAL A 264 8.26 -29.58 12.68
C VAL A 264 8.82 -28.28 13.23
N GLU A 265 9.08 -28.28 14.55
CA GLU A 265 10.01 -27.35 15.16
C GLU A 265 11.34 -27.39 14.39
N THR A 266 11.54 -26.41 13.51
CA THR A 266 12.88 -25.98 13.12
C THR A 266 13.04 -24.55 13.64
N LYS A 267 13.80 -24.43 14.73
CA LYS A 267 14.34 -23.16 15.21
C LYS A 267 15.19 -22.54 14.10
N SER A 268 14.57 -21.70 13.28
CA SER A 268 15.27 -20.74 12.42
C SER A 268 15.60 -19.52 13.26
N THR A 269 16.82 -19.48 13.79
CA THR A 269 17.47 -18.29 14.33
C THR A 269 17.67 -17.28 13.21
N THR A 270 16.82 -16.25 13.15
CA THR A 270 17.13 -15.03 12.41
C THR A 270 17.13 -13.87 13.40
N THR A 271 18.34 -13.41 13.69
CA THR A 271 18.73 -12.34 14.60
C THR A 271 18.00 -11.05 14.27
N ARG A 272 17.02 -10.68 15.10
CA ARG A 272 16.67 -9.26 15.26
C ARG A 272 17.92 -8.56 15.77
N LYS A 273 18.40 -7.54 15.04
CA LYS A 273 19.37 -6.58 15.61
C LYS A 273 18.67 -5.89 16.79
N ALA A 274 18.92 -6.42 17.97
CA ALA A 274 18.63 -5.73 19.21
C ALA A 274 19.41 -4.42 19.22
N CYS A 275 18.87 -3.40 19.88
CA CYS A 275 19.62 -2.17 20.21
C CYS A 275 20.77 -2.43 21.20
N PHE A 276 21.16 -3.68 21.39
CA PHE A 276 22.30 -4.14 22.15
C PHE A 276 23.03 -5.16 21.28
N GLY A 277 24.32 -4.93 21.06
CA GLY A 277 25.23 -6.02 20.70
C GLY A 277 25.04 -7.17 21.70
N ALA A 278 25.33 -8.38 21.24
CA ALA A 278 25.22 -9.62 22.00
C ALA A 278 25.50 -9.42 23.50
N ILE A 279 24.44 -9.47 24.32
CA ILE A 279 24.56 -9.40 25.77
C ILE A 279 25.18 -10.72 26.19
N ASP A 280 26.49 -10.68 26.45
CA ASP A 280 27.15 -11.70 27.25
C ASP A 280 26.48 -11.66 28.65
N PRO A 281 25.85 -12.77 29.09
CA PRO A 281 25.19 -12.82 30.40
C PRO A 281 26.15 -12.64 31.59
N ALA A 282 27.47 -12.51 31.36
CA ALA A 282 28.46 -12.21 32.38
C ALA A 282 28.71 -10.70 32.64
N VAL A 283 28.14 -9.79 31.83
CA VAL A 283 28.40 -8.34 31.98
C VAL A 283 27.26 -7.66 32.74
N PHE A 284 27.55 -7.22 33.96
CA PHE A 284 26.69 -6.30 34.72
C PHE A 284 26.93 -4.87 34.22
N TYR A 285 25.87 -4.20 33.78
CA TYR A 285 25.91 -2.79 33.38
C TYR A 285 25.79 -1.90 34.60
N ASP A 286 26.75 -0.99 34.76
CA ASP A 286 26.73 0.07 35.77
C ASP A 286 25.91 1.26 35.25
N SER A 287 24.97 1.77 36.06
CA SER A 287 24.06 2.83 35.65
C SER A 287 24.72 4.20 35.51
N ASP A 288 25.95 4.34 36.01
CA ASP A 288 26.71 5.59 35.99
C ASP A 288 27.62 5.72 34.75
N ASP A 289 27.65 4.70 33.89
CA ASP A 289 28.46 4.66 32.67
C ASP A 289 28.00 5.70 31.63
N ASP A 290 28.95 6.35 30.98
CA ASP A 290 28.69 7.52 30.12
C ASP A 290 27.92 7.15 28.85
N ASP A 291 28.05 5.90 28.39
CA ASP A 291 27.27 5.35 27.28
C ASP A 291 25.76 5.28 27.61
N CYS A 292 25.41 5.09 28.89
CA CYS A 292 24.02 4.99 29.36
C CYS A 292 23.34 6.36 29.45
N LYS A 293 24.11 7.45 29.64
CA LYS A 293 23.60 8.83 29.73
C LYS A 293 23.14 9.40 28.39
N SER A 294 23.58 8.80 27.27
CA SER A 294 23.22 9.22 25.91
C SER A 294 21.84 8.74 25.46
N CYS A 295 21.30 7.72 26.12
CA CYS A 295 19.96 7.18 25.86
C CYS A 295 18.93 7.98 26.67
N GLY A 296 18.23 8.90 25.99
CA GLY A 296 17.25 9.81 26.62
C GLY A 296 16.27 9.13 27.59
N SER A 297 15.81 9.88 28.59
CA SER A 297 15.09 9.41 29.78
C SER A 297 13.93 8.41 29.54
N ALA A 298 13.24 8.50 28.40
CA ALA A 298 12.17 7.57 28.02
C ALA A 298 12.67 6.14 27.75
N VAL A 299 13.91 5.98 27.27
CA VAL A 299 14.55 4.68 27.05
C VAL A 299 14.96 4.05 28.39
N MET A 300 15.47 4.85 29.32
CA MET A 300 15.84 4.40 30.67
C MET A 300 14.63 3.92 31.49
N GLU A 301 13.46 4.56 31.33
CA GLU A 301 12.23 4.13 32.01
C GLU A 301 11.70 2.79 31.47
N LEU A 302 11.91 2.51 30.17
CA LEU A 302 11.61 1.21 29.57
C LEU A 302 12.62 0.14 30.00
N CYS A 303 13.90 0.50 30.10
CA CYS A 303 14.94 -0.38 30.62
C CYS A 303 14.68 -0.81 32.07
N SER A 304 14.31 0.13 32.96
CA SER A 304 14.06 -0.21 34.38
C SER A 304 12.85 -1.14 34.53
N LYS A 305 11.80 -0.93 33.73
CA LYS A 305 10.60 -1.78 33.72
C LYS A 305 10.91 -3.20 33.26
N GLU A 306 11.75 -3.36 32.24
CA GLU A 306 12.07 -4.69 31.70
C GLU A 306 13.07 -5.45 32.59
N VAL A 307 14.02 -4.76 33.24
CA VAL A 307 14.88 -5.34 34.27
C VAL A 307 14.07 -5.84 35.46
N ALA A 308 13.13 -5.03 35.96
CA ALA A 308 12.25 -5.43 37.06
C ALA A 308 11.37 -6.63 36.70
N LYS A 309 10.93 -6.73 35.44
CA LYS A 309 10.12 -7.83 34.93
C LYS A 309 10.93 -9.13 34.84
N ASN A 310 12.18 -9.06 34.39
CA ASN A 310 13.09 -10.21 34.34
C ASN A 310 13.51 -10.69 35.74
N GLN A 311 13.73 -9.78 36.69
CA GLN A 311 13.99 -10.17 38.09
C GLN A 311 12.79 -10.89 38.70
N LYS A 312 11.56 -10.39 38.49
CA LYS A 312 10.33 -11.07 38.94
C LYS A 312 10.14 -12.45 38.31
N ARG A 313 10.56 -12.61 37.05
CA ARG A 313 10.45 -13.88 36.33
C ARG A 313 11.44 -14.91 36.86
N LYS A 314 12.70 -14.51 37.12
CA LYS A 314 13.69 -15.37 37.78
C LYS A 314 13.27 -15.76 39.19
N LEU A 315 12.66 -14.86 39.95
CA LEU A 315 12.16 -15.16 41.30
C LEU A 315 11.02 -16.21 41.29
N LYS A 316 10.19 -16.19 40.25
CA LYS A 316 9.13 -17.19 40.04
C LYS A 316 9.64 -18.56 39.57
N GLU A 317 10.83 -18.60 38.97
CA GLU A 317 11.46 -19.85 38.53
C GLU A 317 12.26 -20.52 39.67
N GLN A 318 12.46 -19.81 40.79
CA GLN A 318 13.15 -20.30 41.98
C GLN A 318 12.22 -20.68 43.15
N LEU A 319 10.90 -20.46 43.00
CA LEU A 319 9.84 -20.85 43.93
C LEU A 319 9.02 -21.99 43.32
#